data_AF-A0AA97IX22-F1
#
_entry.id   AF-A0AA97IX22-F1
#
_cell.length_a   1.000
_cell.length_b   1.000
_cell.length_c   1.000
_cell.angle_alpha   90.00
_cell.angle_beta   90.00
_cell.angle_gamma   90.00
#
_symmetry.space_group_name_H-M   'P 1'
#
loop_
_entity.id
_entity.type
_entity.pdbx_description
1 polymer ?
#
loop_
_entity_poly.entity_id
_entity_poly.type
_entity_poly.pdbx_seq_one_letter_code
_entity_poly.pdbx_strand_id
1 'polypeptide(L)'
;MKTWLIFIYLIPTVISISLVQDKVEERREESQPSLKNYTHVQAEAEGHGLQRSSNSDAEDLGFWNFLRKRVPFQERPDKKENNSKEKMTNPEEEQIEATIEEETADLKAESNTTRMEEESENVTNTCQQARLPENLLLECLNATEPCPGSTATAKPTIVPTTIETSDSNMPQRCQPLSNPWASCNESTVEDKVKLAEALTEFAINFYMAAIQYEKSNSNLVFSPFSISMMFSNLLLGARGQTKEDLEKLLSYPEEFTCIHDAMGKFHKSEAMTAASAIFVQPALSWNNDFYQLSQKFYRSMLRNLTNDPANDVNEINNWVGRNTDHKIKKLLDDLDSEVKMVLVNGVHFHSKWKTTFKRKNTIEENFYHPGLPPFKVFMMTSKKYPLASFTDHILQAKVGRLQLSHNMSLVIMIPRSLSQNLSDVEKRLSGDVFKSMMAKLESIPFKPTVVSVPKFKVDSSLDLMSIVAEMAYGIFFDVNLCGISENEELAVSSARHRAVMEISEEGVEAAAATAVSLARTANFFDVQQPFIFVVVNEKRFPIFMGRIHNPQA
;
A
#
# COMPACT_ATOMS: atom_id res chain seq x y z
N MET A 1 -35.11 -38.83 -37.16
CA MET A 1 -34.63 -38.30 -38.45
C MET A 1 -33.76 -37.07 -38.19
N LYS A 2 -32.63 -36.92 -38.90
CA LYS A 2 -31.76 -35.75 -39.13
C LYS A 2 -31.67 -34.65 -38.02
N THR A 3 -30.60 -34.41 -37.27
CA THR A 3 -29.15 -34.10 -37.53
C THR A 3 -28.79 -32.67 -37.97
N TRP A 4 -27.96 -32.00 -37.13
CA TRP A 4 -26.85 -31.07 -37.44
C TRP A 4 -27.22 -29.65 -37.98
N LEU A 5 -26.52 -28.55 -37.63
CA LEU A 5 -25.08 -28.31 -37.84
C LEU A 5 -24.49 -27.15 -36.98
N ILE A 6 -23.18 -27.17 -36.80
CA ILE A 6 -22.30 -26.14 -36.21
C ILE A 6 -21.85 -25.15 -37.29
N PHE A 7 -21.53 -23.89 -36.95
CA PHE A 7 -20.69 -23.04 -37.81
C PHE A 7 -19.51 -22.42 -37.07
N ILE A 8 -18.31 -22.73 -37.58
CA ILE A 8 -17.03 -22.06 -37.33
C ILE A 8 -16.82 -21.08 -38.49
N TYR A 9 -16.18 -19.93 -38.26
CA TYR A 9 -15.57 -19.17 -39.35
C TYR A 9 -14.14 -18.72 -39.03
N LEU A 10 -13.29 -18.83 -40.04
CA LEU A 10 -11.84 -18.67 -40.02
C LEU A 10 -11.41 -17.25 -40.44
N ILE A 11 -10.20 -16.90 -40.01
CA ILE A 11 -9.36 -15.81 -40.52
C ILE A 11 -9.09 -15.98 -42.03
N PRO A 12 -8.94 -14.87 -42.77
CA PRO A 12 -7.88 -14.82 -43.78
C PRO A 12 -6.96 -13.60 -43.61
N THR A 13 -5.70 -13.78 -43.99
CA THR A 13 -4.61 -12.79 -43.90
C THR A 13 -4.05 -12.53 -45.31
N VAL A 14 -3.27 -11.45 -45.49
CA VAL A 14 -2.21 -11.24 -46.51
C VAL A 14 -2.53 -10.41 -47.80
N ILE A 15 -1.96 -9.19 -47.81
CA ILE A 15 -1.33 -8.40 -48.93
C ILE A 15 -2.19 -7.79 -50.06
N SER A 16 -2.12 -6.45 -50.18
CA SER A 16 -1.47 -5.77 -51.32
C SER A 16 -1.16 -4.29 -51.04
N ILE A 17 0.00 -3.84 -51.53
CA ILE A 17 0.53 -2.47 -51.46
C ILE A 17 0.38 -1.82 -52.84
N SER A 18 -0.07 -0.56 -52.93
CA SER A 18 0.45 0.38 -53.94
C SER A 18 0.10 1.85 -53.66
N LEU A 19 1.02 2.71 -54.11
CA LEU A 19 0.99 4.16 -54.02
C LEU A 19 0.01 4.80 -55.01
N VAL A 20 -0.46 6.00 -54.68
CA VAL A 20 -0.78 7.05 -55.67
C VAL A 20 -0.21 8.38 -55.16
N GLN A 21 0.64 9.02 -55.96
CA GLN A 21 0.97 10.45 -55.87
C GLN A 21 0.27 11.19 -57.00
N ASP A 22 -0.14 12.45 -56.77
CA ASP A 22 -0.04 13.62 -57.65
C ASP A 22 -0.72 14.80 -56.92
N LYS A 23 -0.18 16.01 -56.71
CA LYS A 23 0.76 16.92 -57.42
C LYS A 23 0.07 17.93 -58.36
N VAL A 24 -0.12 19.16 -57.86
CA VAL A 24 -0.13 20.47 -58.57
C VAL A 24 0.31 21.52 -57.52
N GLU A 25 1.51 22.13 -57.55
CA GLU A 25 1.94 23.34 -58.31
C GLU A 25 1.05 24.59 -58.10
N GLU A 26 1.51 25.87 -58.07
CA GLU A 26 2.82 26.52 -57.88
C GLU A 26 2.54 28.03 -57.61
N ARG A 27 3.26 28.69 -56.68
CA ARG A 27 3.72 30.09 -56.90
C ARG A 27 4.81 30.58 -55.92
N ARG A 28 6.00 30.78 -56.49
CA ARG A 28 7.03 31.85 -56.33
C ARG A 28 6.67 33.09 -55.47
N GLU A 29 7.61 33.87 -54.90
CA GLU A 29 9.09 33.96 -55.05
C GLU A 29 9.78 34.69 -53.87
N GLU A 30 11.12 34.60 -53.79
CA GLU A 30 12.12 35.54 -53.20
C GLU A 30 11.94 36.09 -51.75
N SER A 31 12.90 35.93 -50.83
CA SER A 31 14.26 36.48 -50.97
C SER A 31 15.21 36.04 -49.83
N GLN A 32 16.49 35.84 -50.15
CA GLN A 32 17.64 35.81 -49.22
C GLN A 32 18.56 37.01 -49.52
N PRO A 33 19.43 37.40 -48.57
CA PRO A 33 20.85 37.15 -48.86
C PRO A 33 21.66 36.58 -47.68
N SER A 34 22.83 36.06 -48.02
CA SER A 34 23.81 35.36 -47.17
C SER A 34 24.93 36.28 -46.67
N LEU A 35 25.76 35.81 -45.70
CA LEU A 35 27.20 35.52 -45.91
C LEU A 35 28.05 35.27 -44.63
N LYS A 36 29.09 34.44 -44.82
CA LYS A 36 30.34 34.24 -44.03
C LYS A 36 30.22 33.46 -42.70
N ASN A 37 30.75 32.25 -42.59
CA ASN A 37 32.15 31.75 -42.70
C ASN A 37 32.96 31.92 -41.42
N TYR A 38 33.43 30.80 -40.84
CA TYR A 38 34.82 30.62 -40.41
C TYR A 38 35.17 29.12 -40.28
N THR A 39 36.30 28.72 -40.85
CA THR A 39 36.93 27.39 -40.72
C THR A 39 38.44 27.55 -40.60
N HIS A 40 39.05 26.84 -39.65
CA HIS A 40 40.47 26.43 -39.57
C HIS A 40 40.54 25.45 -38.37
N VAL A 41 41.05 24.20 -38.36
CA VAL A 41 42.04 23.39 -39.11
C VAL A 41 43.30 23.10 -38.27
N GLN A 42 43.42 21.82 -37.82
CA GLN A 42 44.63 20.98 -37.58
C GLN A 42 45.74 21.50 -36.62
N ALA A 43 46.71 20.71 -36.12
CA ALA A 43 47.17 19.32 -36.37
C ALA A 43 47.74 18.71 -35.04
N GLU A 44 47.64 17.40 -34.74
CA GLU A 44 48.50 16.23 -35.10
C GLU A 44 49.88 16.09 -34.40
N ALA A 45 50.11 14.89 -33.84
CA ALA A 45 51.34 14.07 -33.75
C ALA A 45 51.04 12.91 -32.76
N GLU A 46 50.88 11.65 -33.18
CA GLU A 46 51.95 10.63 -33.39
C GLU A 46 52.77 10.31 -32.12
N GLY A 47 53.08 9.06 -31.76
CA GLY A 47 52.79 7.77 -32.40
C GLY A 47 53.44 6.59 -31.64
N HIS A 48 53.63 5.45 -32.32
CA HIS A 48 54.24 4.18 -31.86
C HIS A 48 53.42 3.25 -30.96
N GLY A 49 53.23 2.02 -31.43
CA GLY A 49 52.86 0.84 -30.64
C GLY A 49 53.82 -0.32 -30.95
N LEU A 50 53.55 -1.52 -30.43
CA LEU A 50 54.11 -2.78 -30.92
C LEU A 50 53.32 -4.00 -30.40
N GLN A 51 53.43 -5.12 -31.11
CA GLN A 51 52.78 -6.43 -30.86
C GLN A 51 53.46 -7.14 -29.64
N ARG A 52 52.93 -8.17 -28.97
CA ARG A 52 52.50 -9.49 -29.50
C ARG A 52 52.13 -10.46 -28.33
N SER A 53 51.40 -11.54 -28.67
CA SER A 53 51.36 -12.89 -28.04
C SER A 53 50.91 -13.11 -26.57
N SER A 54 49.80 -13.85 -26.42
CA SER A 54 49.58 -15.06 -25.57
C SER A 54 50.49 -15.30 -24.35
N ASN A 55 49.98 -15.72 -23.17
CA ASN A 55 49.24 -16.98 -22.98
C ASN A 55 48.63 -17.13 -21.56
N SER A 56 47.64 -18.03 -21.42
CA SER A 56 47.32 -18.92 -20.27
C SER A 56 47.34 -18.44 -18.79
N ASP A 57 46.19 -18.68 -18.13
CA ASP A 57 45.99 -19.31 -16.81
C ASP A 57 46.17 -18.55 -15.46
N ALA A 58 44.99 -18.36 -14.81
CA ALA A 58 44.60 -18.79 -13.45
C ALA A 58 45.21 -18.18 -12.16
N GLU A 59 44.33 -18.12 -11.14
CA GLU A 59 44.57 -17.89 -9.68
C GLU A 59 45.13 -16.52 -9.23
N ASP A 60 44.97 -16.06 -7.99
CA ASP A 60 43.81 -16.06 -7.06
C ASP A 60 44.04 -14.95 -5.98
N LEU A 61 43.01 -14.58 -5.22
CA LEU A 61 43.01 -13.90 -3.90
C LEU A 61 44.15 -12.92 -3.46
N GLY A 62 43.74 -11.68 -3.16
CA GLY A 62 43.99 -11.07 -1.82
C GLY A 62 45.17 -10.11 -1.61
N PHE A 63 44.92 -8.80 -1.72
CA PHE A 63 45.75 -7.66 -1.25
C PHE A 63 44.80 -6.66 -0.54
N TRP A 64 45.08 -5.99 0.59
CA TRP A 64 46.12 -6.06 1.63
C TRP A 64 45.53 -5.54 2.98
N ASN A 65 46.18 -5.82 4.11
CA ASN A 65 45.88 -5.20 5.42
C ASN A 65 47.20 -4.98 6.21
N PHE A 66 47.59 -3.72 6.53
CA PHE A 66 48.65 -3.25 7.47
C PHE A 66 49.02 -1.76 7.16
N LEU A 67 49.46 -0.86 8.06
CA LEU A 67 49.88 -0.95 9.48
C LEU A 67 49.73 0.39 10.27
N ARG A 68 49.82 0.33 11.61
CA ARG A 68 49.93 1.46 12.57
C ARG A 68 51.39 1.75 13.00
N LYS A 69 51.69 3.00 13.41
CA LYS A 69 52.58 3.43 14.55
C LYS A 69 52.46 4.97 14.71
N ARG A 70 51.95 5.57 15.81
CA ARG A 70 52.46 5.80 17.20
C ARG A 70 53.57 6.87 17.36
N VAL A 71 53.24 8.00 18.02
CA VAL A 71 54.08 8.91 18.86
C VAL A 71 53.14 9.59 19.92
N PRO A 72 53.56 9.94 21.17
CA PRO A 72 52.64 10.22 22.30
C PRO A 72 52.53 11.71 22.74
N PHE A 73 51.69 12.00 23.74
CA PHE A 73 51.58 13.30 24.44
C PHE A 73 51.48 13.12 25.97
N GLN A 74 51.93 14.11 26.76
CA GLN A 74 52.19 14.03 28.21
C GLN A 74 51.03 14.50 29.12
N GLU A 75 51.12 14.15 30.41
CA GLU A 75 50.18 14.53 31.48
C GLU A 75 50.67 15.70 32.38
N ARG A 76 49.72 16.60 32.71
CA ARG A 76 49.50 17.31 34.00
C ARG A 76 50.57 18.32 34.55
N PRO A 77 50.17 19.30 35.41
CA PRO A 77 49.64 19.05 36.77
C PRO A 77 48.37 19.82 37.20
N ASP A 78 47.77 19.34 38.29
CA ASP A 78 46.59 19.88 38.96
C ASP A 78 46.85 21.19 39.75
N LYS A 79 45.80 22.01 39.91
CA LYS A 79 45.68 22.98 41.03
C LYS A 79 44.26 22.92 41.62
N LYS A 80 44.17 22.69 42.93
CA LYS A 80 42.97 22.90 43.74
C LYS A 80 42.99 24.33 44.31
N GLU A 81 41.85 25.01 44.39
CA GLU A 81 41.43 25.67 45.64
C GLU A 81 39.94 26.12 45.65
N ASN A 82 39.31 25.76 46.78
CA ASN A 82 38.12 26.27 47.48
C ASN A 82 37.10 27.26 46.84
N ASN A 83 35.84 26.81 46.88
CA ASN A 83 34.64 27.49 47.40
C ASN A 83 34.63 29.03 47.54
N SER A 84 33.63 29.64 46.89
CA SER A 84 32.88 30.76 47.46
C SER A 84 31.41 30.68 47.01
N LYS A 85 30.49 30.88 47.95
CA LYS A 85 29.05 30.99 47.65
C LYS A 85 28.79 32.37 47.06
N GLU A 86 27.98 32.46 46.02
CA GLU A 86 27.13 33.65 45.86
C GLU A 86 25.79 33.30 45.23
N LYS A 87 24.71 33.77 45.86
CA LYS A 87 23.35 33.70 45.35
C LYS A 87 23.19 34.81 44.32
N MET A 88 22.69 34.49 43.13
CA MET A 88 21.94 35.46 42.33
C MET A 88 20.63 34.81 41.88
N THR A 89 19.61 35.01 42.72
CA THR A 89 18.21 34.95 42.34
C THR A 89 17.90 36.03 41.32
N ASN A 90 17.18 35.71 40.25
CA ASN A 90 16.38 36.70 39.53
C ASN A 90 15.01 36.08 39.20
N PRO A 91 13.88 36.80 39.37
CA PRO A 91 12.55 36.19 39.46
C PRO A 91 11.77 36.30 38.15
N GLU A 92 11.25 35.18 37.63
CA GLU A 92 10.20 35.17 36.59
C GLU A 92 9.47 33.80 36.49
N GLU A 93 9.31 33.12 37.64
CA GLU A 93 8.58 31.83 37.77
C GLU A 93 7.39 31.93 38.76
N GLU A 94 6.85 33.13 38.96
CA GLU A 94 5.72 33.38 39.88
C GLU A 94 4.64 34.26 39.22
N GLN A 95 4.30 33.93 37.97
CA GLN A 95 3.10 34.42 37.26
C GLN A 95 2.84 33.53 36.03
N ILE A 96 1.99 32.50 36.20
CA ILE A 96 1.19 31.72 35.21
C ILE A 96 0.62 30.40 35.83
N GLU A 97 0.78 30.18 37.14
CA GLU A 97 0.03 29.13 37.89
C GLU A 97 -1.20 29.66 38.65
N ALA A 98 -1.70 30.86 38.30
CA ALA A 98 -2.85 31.49 38.94
C ALA A 98 -3.85 32.05 37.91
N THR A 99 -4.25 31.24 36.92
CA THR A 99 -5.35 31.60 35.98
C THR A 99 -6.06 30.37 35.36
N ILE A 100 -5.97 29.17 35.95
CA ILE A 100 -6.76 27.99 35.52
C ILE A 100 -7.27 27.16 36.74
N GLU A 101 -7.75 27.84 37.78
CA GLU A 101 -8.59 27.24 38.85
C GLU A 101 -9.89 28.03 39.09
N GLU A 102 -10.35 28.79 38.09
CA GLU A 102 -11.57 29.61 38.17
C GLU A 102 -12.45 29.48 36.91
N GLU A 103 -12.59 28.26 36.37
CA GLU A 103 -13.59 27.95 35.32
C GLU A 103 -14.19 26.53 35.44
N THR A 104 -14.21 25.99 36.66
CA THR A 104 -14.83 24.69 37.02
C THR A 104 -15.77 24.80 38.23
N ALA A 105 -16.42 25.96 38.38
CA ALA A 105 -17.32 26.27 39.49
C ALA A 105 -18.62 26.98 39.05
N ASP A 106 -19.16 26.63 37.89
CA ASP A 106 -20.54 26.94 37.53
C ASP A 106 -21.14 25.80 36.67
N LEU A 107 -22.47 25.68 36.63
CA LEU A 107 -23.23 24.53 36.09
C LEU A 107 -23.25 23.24 36.94
N LYS A 108 -23.49 23.36 38.27
CA LYS A 108 -24.06 22.25 39.07
C LYS A 108 -24.76 22.65 40.38
N ALA A 109 -25.71 23.58 40.31
CA ALA A 109 -26.73 23.77 41.35
C ALA A 109 -28.03 24.33 40.72
N GLU A 110 -29.16 24.02 41.36
CA GLU A 110 -30.54 24.41 41.00
C GLU A 110 -31.09 23.78 39.68
N SER A 111 -32.29 23.19 39.62
CA SER A 111 -33.32 23.00 40.64
C SER A 111 -33.85 21.55 40.65
N ASN A 112 -34.48 21.17 41.77
CA ASN A 112 -34.93 19.82 42.06
C ASN A 112 -36.42 19.85 42.45
N THR A 113 -37.13 18.73 42.27
CA THR A 113 -38.33 18.29 43.04
C THR A 113 -39.74 18.87 42.76
N THR A 114 -40.61 18.00 42.22
CA THR A 114 -41.97 17.59 42.71
C THR A 114 -42.43 16.42 41.81
N ARG A 115 -42.75 15.17 42.18
CA ARG A 115 -43.19 14.41 43.39
C ARG A 115 -44.73 14.34 43.61
N MET A 116 -45.22 13.09 43.78
CA MET A 116 -46.58 12.62 44.21
C MET A 116 -47.67 12.62 43.10
N GLU A 117 -48.60 11.66 42.97
CA GLU A 117 -48.93 10.40 43.70
C GLU A 117 -49.80 9.50 42.75
N GLU A 118 -49.56 8.18 42.61
CA GLU A 118 -50.30 7.02 43.18
C GLU A 118 -51.50 6.45 42.36
N GLU A 119 -51.92 5.23 42.72
CA GLU A 119 -52.92 4.31 42.11
C GLU A 119 -52.61 3.80 40.68
N SER A 120 -52.30 2.51 40.41
CA SER A 120 -52.82 1.19 40.83
C SER A 120 -54.11 0.74 40.12
N GLU A 121 -53.97 -0.05 39.06
CA GLU A 121 -54.96 -1.09 38.75
C GLU A 121 -54.32 -2.31 38.06
N ASN A 122 -55.03 -3.43 38.11
CA ASN A 122 -54.45 -4.77 38.21
C ASN A 122 -55.13 -5.75 37.26
N VAL A 123 -54.43 -6.24 36.23
CA VAL A 123 -54.93 -7.32 35.36
C VAL A 123 -53.85 -8.38 35.13
N THR A 124 -53.96 -9.46 35.89
CA THR A 124 -53.33 -10.76 35.63
C THR A 124 -53.78 -11.33 34.29
N ASN A 125 -52.89 -12.02 33.57
CA ASN A 125 -53.30 -13.11 32.68
C ASN A 125 -52.28 -14.25 32.72
N THR A 126 -52.76 -15.42 33.16
CA THR A 126 -51.98 -16.66 33.31
C THR A 126 -52.64 -17.76 32.49
N CYS A 127 -51.82 -18.73 32.07
CA CYS A 127 -52.22 -20.05 31.56
C CYS A 127 -52.96 -20.14 30.21
N GLN A 128 -52.34 -20.87 29.29
CA GLN A 128 -52.90 -22.17 28.89
C GLN A 128 -51.78 -23.14 28.45
N GLN A 129 -51.41 -24.07 29.35
CA GLN A 129 -50.84 -25.36 28.98
C GLN A 129 -52.01 -26.34 28.76
N ALA A 130 -52.02 -27.07 27.64
CA ALA A 130 -53.00 -28.13 27.41
C ALA A 130 -52.47 -29.47 27.97
N ARG A 131 -53.31 -30.17 28.75
CA ARG A 131 -53.13 -31.60 29.09
C ARG A 131 -54.14 -32.44 28.33
N LEU A 132 -53.64 -33.55 27.78
CA LEU A 132 -54.19 -34.93 27.70
C LEU A 132 -55.71 -35.17 27.69
N PRO A 133 -56.10 -36.28 27.05
CA PRO A 133 -56.82 -37.32 27.82
C PRO A 133 -56.00 -38.60 27.96
N GLU A 134 -55.90 -39.10 29.19
CA GLU A 134 -55.60 -40.51 29.44
C GLU A 134 -56.83 -41.36 29.10
N ASN A 135 -56.63 -42.53 28.49
CA ASN A 135 -57.57 -43.64 28.56
C ASN A 135 -56.83 -44.96 28.35
N LEU A 136 -57.25 -45.98 29.11
CA LEU A 136 -56.88 -47.41 29.02
C LEU A 136 -55.46 -47.80 29.49
N LEU A 137 -55.37 -47.94 30.82
CA LEU A 137 -54.53 -48.94 31.49
C LEU A 137 -55.12 -50.35 31.30
N LEU A 138 -54.24 -51.37 31.37
CA LEU A 138 -54.51 -52.82 31.43
C LEU A 138 -55.27 -53.46 30.23
N GLU A 139 -54.53 -54.21 29.41
CA GLU A 139 -54.81 -55.65 29.16
C GLU A 139 -53.68 -56.29 28.33
N CYS A 140 -52.71 -56.92 29.01
CA CYS A 140 -51.70 -57.82 28.42
C CYS A 140 -51.30 -58.90 29.45
N LEU A 141 -52.31 -59.57 30.00
CA LEU A 141 -52.16 -60.83 30.73
C LEU A 141 -53.16 -61.83 30.15
N ASN A 142 -52.69 -63.08 29.99
CA ASN A 142 -53.45 -64.26 29.54
C ASN A 142 -53.90 -64.29 28.08
N ALA A 143 -52.99 -64.73 27.20
CA ALA A 143 -53.35 -65.56 26.05
C ALA A 143 -52.46 -66.81 26.03
N THR A 144 -52.98 -67.90 26.58
CA THR A 144 -52.41 -69.25 26.46
C THR A 144 -52.78 -69.84 25.10
N GLU A 145 -51.81 -70.14 24.24
CA GLU A 145 -51.54 -71.50 23.72
C GLU A 145 -50.42 -71.52 22.64
N PRO A 146 -49.75 -72.67 22.40
CA PRO A 146 -48.51 -72.74 21.61
C PRO A 146 -48.66 -73.39 20.23
N CYS A 147 -47.71 -73.13 19.32
CA CYS A 147 -47.43 -74.01 18.17
C CYS A 147 -45.92 -74.03 17.83
N PRO A 148 -45.38 -75.11 17.20
CA PRO A 148 -44.04 -75.57 17.54
C PRO A 148 -43.04 -75.68 16.39
N GLY A 149 -41.75 -75.77 16.77
CA GLY A 149 -40.74 -76.56 16.05
C GLY A 149 -39.91 -75.87 14.96
N SER A 150 -38.62 -75.65 15.24
CA SER A 150 -37.56 -76.49 14.63
C SER A 150 -36.18 -76.12 15.18
N THR A 151 -35.39 -77.13 15.54
CA THR A 151 -34.01 -77.00 16.01
C THR A 151 -33.02 -76.96 14.84
N ALA A 152 -32.13 -75.95 14.82
CA ALA A 152 -30.82 -76.06 14.18
C ALA A 152 -29.81 -75.09 14.81
N THR A 153 -28.82 -75.64 15.54
CA THR A 153 -27.69 -74.88 16.10
C THR A 153 -26.61 -74.63 15.05
N ALA A 154 -26.07 -73.40 15.00
CA ALA A 154 -24.77 -73.09 14.39
C ALA A 154 -23.95 -72.15 15.30
N LYS A 155 -22.62 -72.25 15.21
CA LYS A 155 -21.63 -71.66 16.13
C LYS A 155 -21.51 -70.12 16.03
N PRO A 156 -20.91 -69.46 17.04
CA PRO A 156 -20.72 -68.01 17.02
C PRO A 156 -19.64 -67.59 16.03
N THR A 157 -19.93 -66.55 15.24
CA THR A 157 -18.93 -65.84 14.43
C THR A 157 -18.56 -64.53 15.10
N ILE A 158 -17.26 -64.24 15.12
CA ILE A 158 -16.65 -63.08 15.76
C ILE A 158 -17.18 -61.80 15.12
N VAL A 159 -17.64 -60.85 15.93
CA VAL A 159 -17.97 -59.49 15.50
C VAL A 159 -16.67 -58.74 15.19
N PRO A 160 -16.45 -58.25 13.96
CA PRO A 160 -15.40 -57.28 13.72
C PRO A 160 -15.86 -55.94 14.31
N THR A 161 -15.06 -55.38 15.22
CA THR A 161 -15.26 -54.00 15.68
C THR A 161 -15.31 -53.09 14.48
N THR A 162 -16.47 -52.49 14.23
CA THR A 162 -16.63 -51.49 13.18
C THR A 162 -15.82 -50.27 13.61
N ILE A 163 -14.72 -50.01 12.90
CA ILE A 163 -13.98 -48.76 13.04
C ILE A 163 -14.95 -47.66 12.63
N GLU A 164 -15.20 -46.69 13.51
CA GLU A 164 -15.88 -45.45 13.15
C GLU A 164 -14.99 -44.67 12.18
N THR A 165 -15.11 -44.98 10.89
CA THR A 165 -14.65 -44.09 9.83
C THR A 165 -15.53 -42.85 9.89
N SER A 166 -14.97 -41.77 10.42
CA SER A 166 -15.58 -40.45 10.30
C SER A 166 -15.76 -40.13 8.82
N ASP A 167 -17.02 -40.09 8.35
CA ASP A 167 -17.37 -39.61 7.00
C ASP A 167 -17.09 -38.10 6.92
N SER A 168 -15.82 -37.75 6.78
CA SER A 168 -15.39 -36.41 6.38
C SER A 168 -15.71 -36.24 4.89
N ASN A 169 -16.97 -35.97 4.59
CA ASN A 169 -17.47 -35.69 3.25
C ASN A 169 -17.07 -34.27 2.83
N MET A 170 -15.76 -34.04 2.82
CA MET A 170 -15.08 -32.75 2.66
C MET A 170 -14.73 -32.55 1.18
N PRO A 171 -14.83 -31.33 0.62
CA PRO A 171 -14.51 -31.09 -0.79
C PRO A 171 -13.05 -31.47 -1.10
N GLN A 172 -12.82 -32.30 -2.14
CA GLN A 172 -11.47 -32.65 -2.58
C GLN A 172 -10.60 -31.42 -2.90
N ARG A 173 -11.23 -30.29 -3.26
CA ARG A 173 -10.63 -28.97 -3.48
C ARG A 173 -9.76 -28.48 -2.31
N CYS A 174 -10.09 -28.85 -1.08
CA CYS A 174 -9.48 -28.31 0.13
C CYS A 174 -8.39 -29.21 0.75
N GLN A 175 -8.00 -30.31 0.10
CA GLN A 175 -6.92 -31.17 0.58
C GLN A 175 -5.57 -30.88 -0.10
N PRO A 176 -4.43 -30.91 0.62
CA PRO A 176 -4.31 -31.10 2.08
C PRO A 176 -4.58 -29.81 2.88
N LEU A 177 -5.12 -29.96 4.10
CA LEU A 177 -5.41 -28.84 5.02
C LEU A 177 -4.17 -28.21 5.67
N SER A 178 -2.95 -28.64 5.31
CA SER A 178 -1.72 -28.13 5.92
C SER A 178 -1.64 -26.60 5.80
N ASN A 179 -1.57 -25.92 6.94
CA ASN A 179 -1.32 -24.48 6.99
C ASN A 179 0.08 -24.20 6.38
N PRO A 180 0.18 -23.52 5.22
CA PRO A 180 1.47 -23.31 4.53
C PRO A 180 2.47 -22.49 5.35
N TRP A 181 1.96 -21.76 6.34
CA TRP A 181 2.67 -20.76 7.13
C TRP A 181 3.13 -21.30 8.49
N ALA A 182 2.72 -22.52 8.85
CA ALA A 182 2.98 -23.13 10.17
C ALA A 182 4.47 -23.43 10.45
N SER A 183 5.32 -23.45 9.41
CA SER A 183 6.77 -23.59 9.55
C SER A 183 7.47 -22.31 10.02
N CYS A 184 6.84 -21.14 9.90
CA CYS A 184 7.40 -19.90 10.41
C CYS A 184 7.08 -19.70 11.90
N ASN A 185 8.13 -19.65 12.73
CA ASN A 185 8.02 -19.17 14.11
C ASN A 185 8.22 -17.65 14.19
N GLU A 186 9.29 -17.13 13.57
CA GLU A 186 9.63 -15.71 13.59
C GLU A 186 10.38 -15.26 12.33
N SER A 187 9.97 -14.13 11.72
CA SER A 187 10.67 -13.52 10.59
C SER A 187 12.05 -12.96 10.98
N THR A 188 13.07 -13.33 10.22
CA THR A 188 14.46 -12.89 10.33
C THR A 188 14.68 -11.44 9.86
N VAL A 189 15.95 -11.02 9.74
CA VAL A 189 16.31 -9.76 9.05
C VAL A 189 16.28 -9.95 7.53
N GLU A 190 16.70 -11.11 7.02
CA GLU A 190 16.71 -11.44 5.59
C GLU A 190 15.30 -11.43 5.01
N ASP A 191 14.33 -12.01 5.73
CA ASP A 191 12.91 -11.95 5.38
C ASP A 191 12.40 -10.52 5.20
N LYS A 192 12.86 -9.59 6.04
CA LYS A 192 12.48 -8.16 5.97
C LYS A 192 13.14 -7.47 4.78
N VAL A 193 14.30 -7.94 4.31
CA VAL A 193 14.93 -7.44 3.07
C VAL A 193 14.17 -7.96 1.85
N LYS A 194 13.95 -9.29 1.75
CA LYS A 194 13.12 -9.92 0.70
C LYS A 194 11.75 -9.25 0.58
N LEU A 195 11.12 -8.95 1.72
CA LEU A 195 9.84 -8.25 1.78
C LEU A 195 9.91 -6.81 1.25
N ALA A 196 10.95 -6.04 1.59
CA ALA A 196 11.11 -4.68 1.10
C ALA A 196 11.37 -4.64 -0.41
N GLU A 197 12.11 -5.62 -0.94
CA GLU A 197 12.34 -5.79 -2.38
C GLU A 197 11.03 -6.15 -3.12
N ALA A 198 10.28 -7.14 -2.63
CA ALA A 198 8.99 -7.53 -3.19
C ALA A 198 7.96 -6.38 -3.18
N LEU A 199 7.85 -5.65 -2.06
CA LEU A 199 6.99 -4.46 -1.95
C LEU A 199 7.41 -3.34 -2.93
N THR A 200 8.70 -3.24 -3.24
CA THR A 200 9.20 -2.28 -4.22
C THR A 200 8.86 -2.71 -5.65
N GLU A 201 9.03 -3.99 -5.98
CA GLU A 201 8.71 -4.53 -7.30
C GLU A 201 7.20 -4.47 -7.57
N PHE A 202 6.37 -4.91 -6.61
CA PHE A 202 4.91 -4.76 -6.65
C PHE A 202 4.48 -3.31 -6.84
N ALA A 203 5.10 -2.36 -6.12
CA ALA A 203 4.75 -0.94 -6.24
C ALA A 203 4.96 -0.39 -7.65
N ILE A 204 6.06 -0.75 -8.31
CA ILE A 204 6.34 -0.32 -9.69
C ILE A 204 5.41 -1.03 -10.67
N ASN A 205 5.21 -2.34 -10.55
CA ASN A 205 4.33 -3.09 -11.46
C ASN A 205 2.87 -2.64 -11.34
N PHE A 206 2.38 -2.40 -10.11
CA PHE A 206 1.06 -1.83 -9.89
C PHE A 206 0.96 -0.39 -10.41
N TYR A 207 2.00 0.44 -10.27
CA TYR A 207 2.01 1.78 -10.88
C TYR A 207 1.82 1.67 -12.40
N MET A 208 2.58 0.79 -13.06
CA MET A 208 2.54 0.61 -14.52
C MET A 208 1.19 0.06 -15.01
N ALA A 209 0.51 -0.80 -14.24
CA ALA A 209 -0.85 -1.23 -14.53
C ALA A 209 -1.87 -0.09 -14.31
N ALA A 210 -1.79 0.59 -13.16
CA ALA A 210 -2.73 1.66 -12.80
C ALA A 210 -2.68 2.82 -13.81
N ILE A 211 -1.52 3.21 -14.34
CA ILE A 211 -1.42 4.28 -15.35
C ILE A 211 -1.94 3.91 -16.74
N GLN A 212 -2.12 2.61 -17.03
CA GLN A 212 -2.73 2.12 -18.27
C GLN A 212 -4.26 2.10 -18.17
N TYR A 213 -4.79 1.71 -17.01
CA TYR A 213 -6.23 1.70 -16.74
C TYR A 213 -6.79 3.11 -16.48
N GLU A 214 -6.09 3.91 -15.66
CA GLU A 214 -6.55 5.25 -15.27
C GLU A 214 -6.43 6.28 -16.40
N LYS A 215 -7.32 7.27 -16.38
CA LYS A 215 -7.39 8.32 -17.41
C LYS A 215 -6.04 8.99 -17.64
N SER A 216 -5.65 9.12 -18.91
CA SER A 216 -4.42 9.82 -19.28
C SER A 216 -4.43 11.27 -18.76
N ASN A 217 -3.29 11.72 -18.24
CA ASN A 217 -3.12 13.03 -17.60
C ASN A 217 -3.98 13.29 -16.35
N SER A 218 -4.52 12.26 -15.69
CA SER A 218 -5.13 12.38 -14.36
C SER A 218 -4.07 12.39 -13.24
N ASN A 219 -4.42 13.01 -12.11
CA ASN A 219 -3.73 12.75 -10.85
C ASN A 219 -4.07 11.34 -10.37
N LEU A 220 -3.09 10.66 -9.76
CA LEU A 220 -3.24 9.33 -9.19
C LEU A 220 -2.48 9.28 -7.85
N VAL A 221 -3.08 8.66 -6.84
CA VAL A 221 -2.39 8.20 -5.63
C VAL A 221 -2.88 6.81 -5.23
N PHE A 222 -1.98 5.98 -4.73
CA PHE A 222 -2.32 4.75 -4.04
C PHE A 222 -1.27 4.42 -2.99
N SER A 223 -1.59 3.51 -2.08
CA SER A 223 -0.61 2.91 -1.17
C SER A 223 -0.30 1.48 -1.60
N PRO A 224 0.82 1.23 -2.31
CA PRO A 224 1.20 -0.13 -2.68
C PRO A 224 1.33 -1.02 -1.44
N PHE A 225 1.95 -0.52 -0.37
CA PHE A 225 2.04 -1.23 0.90
C PHE A 225 0.68 -1.64 1.50
N SER A 226 -0.33 -0.76 1.46
CA SER A 226 -1.66 -1.06 2.00
C SER A 226 -2.44 -2.05 1.13
N ILE A 227 -2.27 -1.97 -0.20
CA ILE A 227 -2.80 -2.95 -1.16
C ILE A 227 -2.12 -4.30 -0.98
N SER A 228 -0.79 -4.34 -0.85
CA SER A 228 -0.04 -5.57 -0.55
C SER A 228 -0.54 -6.20 0.74
N MET A 229 -0.63 -5.44 1.84
CA MET A 229 -1.20 -5.92 3.11
C MET A 229 -2.59 -6.59 2.93
N MET A 230 -3.47 -6.01 2.12
CA MET A 230 -4.80 -6.55 1.84
C MET A 230 -4.72 -7.88 1.06
N PHE A 231 -3.89 -7.97 0.03
CA PHE A 231 -3.73 -9.21 -0.75
C PHE A 231 -2.88 -10.27 -0.02
N SER A 232 -1.93 -9.89 0.85
CA SER A 232 -1.25 -10.85 1.74
C SER A 232 -2.25 -11.45 2.75
N ASN A 233 -3.25 -10.68 3.19
CA ASN A 233 -4.32 -11.20 4.04
C ASN A 233 -5.22 -12.18 3.29
N LEU A 234 -5.46 -11.98 1.99
CA LEU A 234 -6.12 -12.97 1.13
C LEU A 234 -5.25 -14.24 0.94
N LEU A 235 -3.95 -14.05 0.66
CA LEU A 235 -2.94 -15.11 0.48
C LEU A 235 -2.87 -16.06 1.69
N LEU A 236 -3.02 -15.54 2.90
CA LEU A 236 -3.07 -16.33 4.14
C LEU A 236 -4.10 -17.49 4.05
N GLY A 237 -5.25 -17.21 3.43
CA GLY A 237 -6.34 -18.15 3.21
C GLY A 237 -6.29 -18.92 1.88
N ALA A 238 -5.40 -18.54 0.96
CA ALA A 238 -5.28 -19.16 -0.35
C ALA A 238 -4.54 -20.51 -0.32
N ARG A 239 -4.86 -21.40 -1.25
CA ARG A 239 -4.21 -22.71 -1.45
C ARG A 239 -3.98 -22.99 -2.94
N GLY A 240 -3.11 -23.96 -3.25
CA GLY A 240 -2.82 -24.38 -4.63
C GLY A 240 -2.42 -23.21 -5.55
N GLN A 241 -2.93 -23.24 -6.79
CA GLN A 241 -2.60 -22.22 -7.81
C GLN A 241 -2.90 -20.79 -7.35
N THR A 242 -4.02 -20.56 -6.65
CA THR A 242 -4.39 -19.23 -6.12
C THR A 242 -3.35 -18.68 -5.14
N LYS A 243 -2.68 -19.55 -4.36
CA LYS A 243 -1.58 -19.14 -3.48
C LYS A 243 -0.39 -18.66 -4.33
N GLU A 244 0.05 -19.47 -5.28
CA GLU A 244 1.19 -19.16 -6.14
C GLU A 244 0.96 -17.90 -6.97
N ASP A 245 -0.25 -17.70 -7.49
CA ASP A 245 -0.57 -16.56 -8.34
C ASP A 245 -0.61 -15.27 -7.53
N LEU A 246 -1.08 -15.32 -6.27
CA LEU A 246 -0.99 -14.19 -5.33
C LEU A 246 0.46 -13.91 -4.90
N GLU A 247 1.29 -14.94 -4.71
CA GLU A 247 2.73 -14.78 -4.46
C GLU A 247 3.43 -14.11 -5.66
N LYS A 248 3.15 -14.56 -6.89
CA LYS A 248 3.65 -13.96 -8.15
C LYS A 248 3.17 -12.52 -8.32
N LEU A 249 1.87 -12.24 -8.12
CA LEU A 249 1.29 -10.89 -8.19
C LEU A 249 2.02 -9.93 -7.24
N LEU A 250 2.24 -10.37 -6.00
CA LEU A 250 2.90 -9.58 -4.95
C LEU A 250 4.42 -9.59 -5.04
N SER A 251 4.99 -10.23 -6.07
CA SER A 251 6.44 -10.37 -6.29
C SER A 251 7.17 -11.03 -5.11
N TYR A 252 6.50 -11.92 -4.37
CA TYR A 252 7.13 -12.68 -3.28
C TYR A 252 8.03 -13.78 -3.84
N PRO A 253 9.24 -13.98 -3.26
CA PRO A 253 10.05 -15.15 -3.55
C PRO A 253 9.30 -16.45 -3.24
N GLU A 254 9.62 -17.50 -3.99
CA GLU A 254 9.20 -18.86 -3.68
C GLU A 254 9.65 -19.26 -2.26
N GLU A 255 8.87 -20.14 -1.62
CA GLU A 255 9.11 -20.64 -0.26
C GLU A 255 9.20 -19.57 0.86
N PHE A 256 8.66 -18.35 0.64
CA PHE A 256 8.70 -17.28 1.66
C PHE A 256 7.68 -17.47 2.81
N THR A 257 7.83 -18.56 3.58
CA THR A 257 6.90 -18.98 4.65
C THR A 257 6.70 -17.95 5.76
N CYS A 258 7.70 -17.11 6.05
CA CYS A 258 7.63 -16.06 7.07
C CYS A 258 7.02 -14.73 6.60
N ILE A 259 6.43 -14.67 5.40
CA ILE A 259 5.82 -13.46 4.82
C ILE A 259 4.84 -12.75 5.78
N HIS A 260 3.92 -13.48 6.41
CA HIS A 260 2.87 -12.87 7.23
C HIS A 260 3.41 -12.25 8.53
N ASP A 261 4.39 -12.88 9.18
CA ASP A 261 5.04 -12.33 10.38
C ASP A 261 5.93 -11.13 10.02
N ALA A 262 6.69 -11.22 8.92
CA ALA A 262 7.48 -10.11 8.40
C ALA A 262 6.61 -8.89 8.08
N MET A 263 5.43 -9.13 7.48
CA MET A 263 4.46 -8.09 7.14
C MET A 263 3.79 -7.50 8.39
N GLY A 264 3.36 -8.32 9.37
CA GLY A 264 2.83 -7.82 10.64
C GLY A 264 3.84 -6.99 11.46
N LYS A 265 5.14 -7.27 11.28
CA LYS A 265 6.27 -6.48 11.81
C LYS A 265 6.62 -5.24 11.01
N PHE A 266 6.07 -5.07 9.81
CA PHE A 266 6.07 -3.78 9.12
C PHE A 266 4.92 -2.95 9.72
N HIS A 267 5.19 -2.41 10.91
CA HIS A 267 4.23 -1.70 11.74
C HIS A 267 3.53 -0.58 10.97
N LYS A 268 2.27 -0.27 11.34
CA LYS A 268 1.57 0.92 10.82
C LYS A 268 2.45 2.14 11.11
N SER A 269 2.92 2.81 10.07
CA SER A 269 3.65 4.07 10.28
C SER A 269 2.68 5.09 10.86
N GLU A 270 3.09 5.79 11.92
CA GLU A 270 2.39 6.96 12.49
C GLU A 270 2.16 8.09 11.47
N ALA A 271 2.67 7.95 10.26
CA ALA A 271 2.43 8.78 9.10
C ALA A 271 1.07 8.60 8.40
N MET A 272 0.37 7.49 8.63
CA MET A 272 -0.84 7.14 7.88
C MET A 272 -1.87 6.40 8.72
N THR A 273 -3.14 6.70 8.47
CA THR A 273 -4.28 5.92 8.98
C THR A 273 -4.71 4.96 7.87
N ALA A 274 -4.73 3.65 8.16
CA ALA A 274 -5.10 2.61 7.19
C ALA A 274 -6.16 1.67 7.77
N ALA A 275 -7.19 1.39 6.96
CA ALA A 275 -8.36 0.57 7.28
C ALA A 275 -8.55 -0.50 6.18
N SER A 276 -8.21 -1.76 6.50
CA SER A 276 -8.43 -2.92 5.62
C SER A 276 -9.52 -3.83 6.15
N ALA A 277 -10.43 -4.29 5.30
CA ALA A 277 -11.44 -5.27 5.68
C ALA A 277 -11.73 -6.29 4.58
N ILE A 278 -12.11 -7.49 4.99
CA ILE A 278 -12.67 -8.54 4.14
C ILE A 278 -14.11 -8.76 4.58
N PHE A 279 -15.03 -8.48 3.67
CA PHE A 279 -16.43 -8.81 3.80
C PHE A 279 -16.74 -10.05 2.97
N VAL A 280 -17.54 -10.98 3.49
CA VAL A 280 -17.91 -12.24 2.81
C VAL A 280 -19.42 -12.43 2.78
N GLN A 281 -19.91 -13.35 1.95
CA GLN A 281 -21.33 -13.68 1.88
C GLN A 281 -21.96 -13.98 3.26
N PRO A 282 -23.27 -13.73 3.45
CA PRO A 282 -23.97 -14.00 4.70
C PRO A 282 -23.82 -15.47 5.16
N ALA A 283 -23.89 -15.67 6.49
CA ALA A 283 -23.80 -16.98 7.15
C ALA A 283 -22.52 -17.83 6.89
N LEU A 284 -21.48 -17.30 6.24
CA LEU A 284 -20.19 -18.00 6.11
C LEU A 284 -19.60 -18.37 7.48
N SER A 285 -19.14 -19.62 7.59
CA SER A 285 -18.35 -20.13 8.72
C SER A 285 -16.87 -19.88 8.48
N TRP A 286 -16.27 -18.98 9.25
CA TRP A 286 -14.83 -18.69 9.17
C TRP A 286 -13.99 -19.84 9.73
N ASN A 287 -12.93 -20.22 9.04
CA ASN A 287 -11.84 -20.99 9.63
C ASN A 287 -11.19 -20.16 10.76
N ASN A 288 -11.12 -20.75 11.96
CA ASN A 288 -10.65 -20.04 13.16
C ASN A 288 -9.19 -19.59 13.05
N ASP A 289 -8.31 -20.42 12.46
CA ASP A 289 -6.89 -20.08 12.34
C ASP A 289 -6.69 -18.89 11.42
N PHE A 290 -7.43 -18.82 10.31
CA PHE A 290 -7.44 -17.62 9.46
C PHE A 290 -7.94 -16.39 10.23
N TYR A 291 -9.05 -16.51 10.97
CA TYR A 291 -9.61 -15.39 11.73
C TYR A 291 -8.62 -14.84 12.79
N GLN A 292 -7.88 -15.72 13.47
CA GLN A 292 -6.87 -15.33 14.45
C GLN A 292 -5.60 -14.75 13.78
N LEU A 293 -5.07 -15.42 12.76
CA LEU A 293 -3.85 -14.98 12.07
C LEU A 293 -4.05 -13.68 11.28
N SER A 294 -5.23 -13.48 10.69
CA SER A 294 -5.62 -12.24 10.01
C SER A 294 -5.62 -11.05 10.97
N GLN A 295 -6.21 -11.20 12.15
CA GLN A 295 -6.16 -10.16 13.19
C GLN A 295 -4.73 -9.94 13.71
N LYS A 296 -3.97 -11.02 13.96
CA LYS A 296 -2.58 -10.97 14.47
C LYS A 296 -1.67 -10.14 13.54
N PHE A 297 -1.67 -10.47 12.25
CA PHE A 297 -0.72 -9.89 11.30
C PHE A 297 -1.24 -8.63 10.61
N TYR A 298 -2.51 -8.63 10.20
CA TYR A 298 -3.08 -7.57 9.35
C TYR A 298 -3.97 -6.59 10.09
N ARG A 299 -4.49 -6.96 11.28
CA ARG A 299 -5.54 -6.21 12.01
C ARG A 299 -6.72 -5.85 11.11
N SER A 300 -7.03 -6.72 10.16
CA SER A 300 -8.13 -6.52 9.22
C SER A 300 -9.46 -6.77 9.91
N MET A 301 -10.49 -5.98 9.60
CA MET A 301 -11.84 -6.36 9.97
C MET A 301 -12.28 -7.53 9.09
N LEU A 302 -12.76 -8.61 9.71
CA LEU A 302 -13.39 -9.74 9.03
C LEU A 302 -14.88 -9.72 9.39
N ARG A 303 -15.77 -9.76 8.41
CA ARG A 303 -17.21 -9.72 8.67
C ARG A 303 -18.04 -10.40 7.58
N ASN A 304 -19.15 -11.01 7.98
CA ASN A 304 -20.17 -11.43 7.03
C ASN A 304 -21.02 -10.20 6.67
N LEU A 305 -21.35 -10.08 5.39
CA LEU A 305 -22.35 -9.14 4.88
C LEU A 305 -23.74 -9.51 5.41
N THR A 306 -24.66 -8.57 5.30
CA THR A 306 -26.09 -8.82 5.44
C THR A 306 -26.69 -9.27 4.09
N ASN A 307 -27.98 -9.60 4.08
CA ASN A 307 -28.74 -9.75 2.83
C ASN A 307 -29.35 -8.41 2.36
N ASP A 308 -28.77 -7.28 2.78
CA ASP A 308 -29.18 -5.91 2.43
C ASP A 308 -27.96 -5.10 1.94
N PRO A 309 -27.68 -5.10 0.63
CA PRO A 309 -26.53 -4.39 0.06
C PRO A 309 -26.52 -2.89 0.38
N ALA A 310 -27.67 -2.25 0.55
CA ALA A 310 -27.75 -0.82 0.89
C ALA A 310 -27.33 -0.57 2.34
N ASN A 311 -27.72 -1.45 3.27
CA ASN A 311 -27.20 -1.42 4.63
C ASN A 311 -25.70 -1.72 4.66
N ASP A 312 -25.23 -2.75 3.96
CA ASP A 312 -23.81 -3.12 3.93
C ASP A 312 -22.91 -2.00 3.39
N VAL A 313 -23.28 -1.34 2.27
CA VAL A 313 -22.55 -0.17 1.74
C VAL A 313 -22.45 0.93 2.80
N ASN A 314 -23.53 1.21 3.53
CA ASN A 314 -23.53 2.22 4.59
C ASN A 314 -22.65 1.80 5.78
N GLU A 315 -22.71 0.55 6.21
CA GLU A 315 -21.88 0.03 7.30
C GLU A 315 -20.38 0.05 6.95
N ILE A 316 -20.03 -0.36 5.73
CA ILE A 316 -18.65 -0.32 5.21
C ILE A 316 -18.14 1.12 5.17
N ASN A 317 -18.91 2.04 4.58
CA ASN A 317 -18.53 3.46 4.49
C ASN A 317 -18.40 4.11 5.88
N ASN A 318 -19.31 3.82 6.82
CA ASN A 318 -19.24 4.31 8.20
C ASN A 318 -18.08 3.71 8.99
N TRP A 319 -17.68 2.46 8.70
CA TRP A 319 -16.50 1.84 9.29
C TRP A 319 -15.20 2.45 8.73
N VAL A 320 -15.07 2.57 7.41
CA VAL A 320 -13.91 3.22 6.76
C VAL A 320 -13.77 4.67 7.24
N GLY A 321 -14.88 5.42 7.30
CA GLY A 321 -14.88 6.80 7.80
C GLY A 321 -14.32 6.92 9.21
N ARG A 322 -14.78 6.10 10.15
CA ARG A 322 -14.26 6.10 11.53
C ARG A 322 -12.79 5.67 11.61
N ASN A 323 -12.36 4.73 10.77
CA ASN A 323 -10.97 4.22 10.75
C ASN A 323 -10.03 5.02 9.82
N THR A 324 -10.46 6.18 9.32
CA THR A 324 -9.65 7.10 8.49
C THR A 324 -9.84 8.56 8.89
N ASP A 325 -10.22 8.83 10.14
CA ASP A 325 -10.41 10.19 10.69
C ASP A 325 -11.42 11.03 9.87
N HIS A 326 -12.43 10.35 9.31
CA HIS A 326 -13.43 10.86 8.37
C HIS A 326 -12.86 11.54 7.10
N LYS A 327 -11.61 11.24 6.75
CA LYS A 327 -10.97 11.68 5.51
C LYS A 327 -11.45 10.87 4.31
N ILE A 328 -11.77 9.60 4.49
CA ILE A 328 -12.45 8.75 3.50
C ILE A 328 -13.89 8.48 3.97
N LYS A 329 -14.83 9.32 3.54
CA LYS A 329 -16.25 9.22 3.95
C LYS A 329 -17.05 8.20 3.13
N LYS A 330 -16.59 7.91 1.90
CA LYS A 330 -17.21 6.96 0.98
C LYS A 330 -16.09 6.20 0.28
N LEU A 331 -16.11 4.87 0.35
CA LEU A 331 -15.18 3.98 -0.32
C LEU A 331 -15.90 3.05 -1.30
N LEU A 332 -17.15 2.69 -1.00
CA LEU A 332 -18.04 1.97 -1.91
C LEU A 332 -19.22 2.84 -2.33
N ASP A 333 -19.57 2.79 -3.60
CA ASP A 333 -20.77 3.41 -4.14
C ASP A 333 -21.99 2.48 -4.05
N ASP A 334 -21.78 1.19 -4.35
CA ASP A 334 -22.75 0.11 -4.38
C ASP A 334 -22.11 -1.25 -3.97
N LEU A 335 -22.97 -2.26 -3.78
CA LEU A 335 -22.64 -3.69 -3.74
C LEU A 335 -23.66 -4.43 -4.61
N ASP A 336 -23.21 -5.49 -5.30
CA ASP A 336 -24.10 -6.46 -5.94
C ASP A 336 -24.80 -7.33 -4.89
N SER A 337 -26.01 -7.82 -5.18
CA SER A 337 -26.73 -8.81 -4.37
C SER A 337 -26.11 -10.22 -4.40
N GLU A 338 -25.39 -10.59 -5.46
CA GLU A 338 -24.78 -11.93 -5.62
C GLU A 338 -23.31 -11.99 -5.12
N VAL A 339 -22.88 -10.93 -4.44
CA VAL A 339 -21.53 -10.75 -3.89
C VAL A 339 -21.08 -11.90 -2.97
N LYS A 340 -19.89 -12.46 -3.26
CA LYS A 340 -19.27 -13.54 -2.49
C LYS A 340 -18.22 -13.05 -1.52
N MET A 341 -17.39 -12.10 -1.96
CA MET A 341 -16.39 -11.44 -1.12
C MET A 341 -16.10 -10.03 -1.63
N VAL A 342 -15.96 -9.07 -0.71
CA VAL A 342 -15.48 -7.72 -0.98
C VAL A 342 -14.21 -7.46 -0.17
N LEU A 343 -13.14 -7.06 -0.85
CA LEU A 343 -11.92 -6.57 -0.24
C LEU A 343 -11.94 -5.04 -0.28
N VAL A 344 -11.79 -4.39 0.87
CA VAL A 344 -11.71 -2.93 0.94
C VAL A 344 -10.46 -2.46 1.66
N ASN A 345 -9.83 -1.40 1.11
CA ASN A 345 -8.70 -0.73 1.73
C ASN A 345 -8.83 0.79 1.60
N GLY A 346 -9.06 1.48 2.73
CA GLY A 346 -9.05 2.93 2.82
C GLY A 346 -7.78 3.41 3.53
N VAL A 347 -7.04 4.35 2.93
CA VAL A 347 -5.80 4.86 3.49
C VAL A 347 -5.66 6.39 3.37
N HIS A 348 -5.30 7.05 4.46
CA HIS A 348 -5.08 8.49 4.53
C HIS A 348 -3.66 8.80 4.99
N PHE A 349 -2.93 9.58 4.20
CA PHE A 349 -1.60 10.09 4.52
C PHE A 349 -1.68 11.40 5.30
N HIS A 350 -0.98 11.50 6.43
CA HIS A 350 -0.99 12.69 7.29
C HIS A 350 0.37 13.06 7.91
N SER A 351 1.47 12.51 7.40
CA SER A 351 2.81 12.91 7.86
C SER A 351 3.16 14.32 7.39
N LYS A 352 3.88 15.04 8.26
CA LYS A 352 4.26 16.44 8.05
C LYS A 352 5.67 16.52 7.49
N TRP A 353 6.09 17.68 7.00
CA TRP A 353 7.49 17.91 6.69
C TRP A 353 8.36 17.77 7.94
N LYS A 354 9.57 17.24 7.82
CA LYS A 354 10.53 17.37 8.92
C LYS A 354 10.86 18.86 9.12
N THR A 355 11.19 19.56 8.03
CA THR A 355 11.44 21.00 8.02
C THR A 355 10.23 21.77 7.46
N THR A 356 9.58 22.58 8.29
CA THR A 356 8.34 23.30 7.93
C THR A 356 8.55 24.32 6.81
N PHE A 357 7.64 24.36 5.82
CA PHE A 357 7.58 25.47 4.85
C PHE A 357 6.88 26.67 5.48
N LYS A 358 7.44 27.88 5.32
CA LYS A 358 6.82 29.09 5.90
C LYS A 358 5.66 29.51 5.01
N ARG A 359 4.41 29.39 5.49
CA ARG A 359 3.18 29.76 4.75
C ARG A 359 3.21 31.16 4.12
N LYS A 360 3.90 32.14 4.72
CA LYS A 360 4.10 33.48 4.14
C LYS A 360 5.03 33.55 2.92
N ASN A 361 5.72 32.45 2.62
CA ASN A 361 6.53 32.25 1.41
C ASN A 361 5.80 31.41 0.36
N THR A 362 4.57 30.93 0.64
CA THR A 362 3.76 30.24 -0.36
C THR A 362 3.20 31.29 -1.32
N ILE A 363 3.47 31.15 -2.62
CA ILE A 363 3.18 32.15 -3.66
C ILE A 363 2.59 31.50 -4.91
N GLU A 364 1.84 32.26 -5.72
CA GLU A 364 1.29 31.75 -6.99
C GLU A 364 2.32 31.80 -8.14
N GLU A 365 2.80 30.63 -8.54
CA GLU A 365 3.69 30.47 -9.69
C GLU A 365 3.01 29.75 -10.85
N ASN A 366 3.66 29.74 -12.01
CA ASN A 366 3.18 29.03 -13.18
C ASN A 366 3.50 27.53 -13.05
N PHE A 367 2.53 26.69 -13.38
CA PHE A 367 2.70 25.27 -13.63
C PHE A 367 2.56 25.01 -15.14
N TYR A 368 3.46 24.19 -15.68
CA TYR A 368 3.63 23.96 -17.11
C TYR A 368 3.28 22.51 -17.42
N HIS A 369 2.08 22.27 -17.95
CA HIS A 369 1.73 20.99 -18.54
C HIS A 369 2.05 21.04 -20.04
N PRO A 370 2.86 20.11 -20.60
CA PRO A 370 3.14 20.07 -22.03
C PRO A 370 1.85 20.06 -22.86
N GLY A 371 1.80 20.90 -23.89
CA GLY A 371 0.63 21.05 -24.78
C GLY A 371 -0.50 21.94 -24.25
N LEU A 372 -0.43 22.44 -23.00
CA LEU A 372 -1.43 23.34 -22.42
C LEU A 372 -0.83 24.72 -22.10
N PRO A 373 -1.65 25.80 -22.04
CA PRO A 373 -1.24 27.07 -21.48
C PRO A 373 -0.78 26.92 -20.01
N PRO A 374 0.23 27.68 -19.54
CA PRO A 374 0.61 27.67 -18.14
C PRO A 374 -0.54 28.19 -17.25
N PHE A 375 -0.76 27.53 -16.12
CA PHE A 375 -1.78 27.93 -15.13
C PHE A 375 -1.16 28.21 -13.76
N LYS A 376 -1.86 28.93 -12.88
CA LYS A 376 -1.34 29.34 -11.57
C LYS A 376 -1.58 28.28 -10.51
N VAL A 377 -0.56 27.97 -9.71
CA VAL A 377 -0.67 27.09 -8.53
C VAL A 377 0.08 27.69 -7.33
N PHE A 378 -0.36 27.35 -6.12
CA PHE A 378 0.34 27.75 -4.90
C PHE A 378 1.61 26.91 -4.71
N MET A 379 2.77 27.53 -4.92
CA MET A 379 4.09 26.95 -4.66
C MET A 379 4.56 27.29 -3.25
N MET A 380 4.89 26.27 -2.48
CA MET A 380 5.57 26.38 -1.19
C MET A 380 7.07 26.59 -1.46
N THR A 381 7.62 27.73 -1.03
CA THR A 381 9.02 28.09 -1.35
C THR A 381 9.93 28.21 -0.14
N SER A 382 11.20 27.81 -0.32
CA SER A 382 12.26 28.02 0.66
C SER A 382 13.62 28.16 -0.02
N LYS A 383 14.38 29.20 0.35
CA LYS A 383 15.70 29.53 -0.23
C LYS A 383 16.86 28.65 0.24
N LYS A 384 16.65 27.84 1.29
CA LYS A 384 17.67 27.01 1.95
C LYS A 384 17.06 25.71 2.49
N TYR A 385 16.12 25.10 1.76
CA TYR A 385 15.50 23.84 2.20
C TYR A 385 16.53 22.69 2.16
N PRO A 386 16.55 21.78 3.15
CA PRO A 386 17.39 20.58 3.09
C PRO A 386 16.87 19.61 2.03
N LEU A 387 17.60 19.47 0.92
CA LEU A 387 17.26 18.57 -0.19
C LEU A 387 18.45 17.69 -0.55
N ALA A 388 18.23 16.39 -0.76
CA ALA A 388 19.16 15.52 -1.47
C ALA A 388 18.63 15.32 -2.90
N SER A 389 19.39 15.68 -3.93
CA SER A 389 18.91 15.64 -5.31
C SER A 389 20.01 15.38 -6.34
N PHE A 390 19.63 14.77 -7.46
CA PHE A 390 20.49 14.62 -8.64
C PHE A 390 19.66 14.56 -9.92
N THR A 391 20.34 14.60 -11.07
CA THR A 391 19.71 14.33 -12.36
C THR A 391 19.98 12.87 -12.76
N ASP A 392 18.93 12.08 -12.92
CA ASP A 392 19.03 10.71 -13.41
C ASP A 392 19.11 10.69 -14.95
N HIS A 393 19.98 9.85 -15.50
CA HIS A 393 20.26 9.78 -16.94
C HIS A 393 19.46 8.70 -17.66
N ILE A 394 18.99 7.67 -16.95
CA ILE A 394 18.13 6.63 -17.51
C ILE A 394 16.71 7.18 -17.56
N LEU A 395 16.18 7.67 -16.44
CA LEU A 395 14.84 8.28 -16.37
C LEU A 395 14.74 9.59 -17.16
N GLN A 396 15.88 10.25 -17.46
CA GLN A 396 15.94 11.63 -17.99
C GLN A 396 15.12 12.61 -17.12
N ALA A 397 15.24 12.45 -15.80
CA ALA A 397 14.50 13.20 -14.79
C ALA A 397 15.46 13.90 -13.80
N LYS A 398 15.00 14.95 -13.12
CA LYS A 398 15.60 15.40 -11.85
C LYS A 398 14.87 14.65 -10.72
N VAL A 399 15.63 14.15 -9.77
CA VAL A 399 15.15 13.38 -8.63
C VAL A 399 15.51 14.14 -7.35
N GLY A 400 14.54 14.38 -6.48
CA GLY A 400 14.73 15.09 -5.22
C GLY A 400 14.09 14.36 -4.05
N ARG A 401 14.79 14.28 -2.93
CA ARG A 401 14.35 13.68 -1.66
C ARG A 401 14.20 14.77 -0.60
N LEU A 402 12.99 14.90 -0.05
CA LEU A 402 12.63 15.81 1.05
C LEU A 402 12.28 14.98 2.28
N GLN A 403 12.75 15.39 3.47
CA GLN A 403 12.46 14.67 4.72
C GLN A 403 11.07 14.98 5.27
N LEU A 404 10.39 13.94 5.74
CA LEU A 404 9.09 13.98 6.42
C LEU A 404 9.25 13.55 7.89
N SER A 405 8.22 13.75 8.71
CA SER A 405 8.18 13.17 10.06
C SER A 405 8.02 11.64 10.02
N HIS A 406 8.26 10.99 11.16
CA HIS A 406 8.25 9.52 11.32
C HIS A 406 9.24 8.81 10.38
N ASN A 407 10.41 9.42 10.19
CA ASN A 407 11.57 8.91 9.45
C ASN A 407 11.27 8.45 8.01
N MET A 408 10.34 9.14 7.35
CA MET A 408 10.04 8.96 5.95
C MET A 408 10.70 10.02 5.07
N SER A 409 10.58 9.84 3.75
CA SER A 409 10.91 10.89 2.78
C SER A 409 9.93 10.89 1.62
N LEU A 410 9.64 12.10 1.12
CA LEU A 410 9.00 12.28 -0.19
C LEU A 410 10.11 12.32 -1.25
N VAL A 411 10.02 11.43 -2.23
CA VAL A 411 10.85 11.43 -3.44
C VAL A 411 10.00 11.96 -4.59
N ILE A 412 10.51 12.96 -5.31
CA ILE A 412 9.86 13.57 -6.48
C ILE A 412 10.73 13.32 -7.71
N MET A 413 10.11 12.84 -8.79
CA MET A 413 10.71 12.65 -10.11
C MET A 413 10.03 13.60 -11.12
N ILE A 414 10.76 14.60 -11.59
CA ILE A 414 10.31 15.56 -12.62
C ILE A 414 11.11 15.36 -13.92
N PRO A 415 10.49 15.42 -15.11
CA PRO A 415 11.24 15.45 -16.37
C PRO A 415 12.28 16.58 -16.40
N ARG A 416 13.35 16.43 -17.20
CA ARG A 416 14.48 17.38 -17.17
C ARG A 416 14.12 18.78 -17.67
N SER A 417 13.19 18.89 -18.60
CA SER A 417 12.70 20.17 -19.16
C SER A 417 11.17 20.25 -19.16
N LEU A 418 10.65 21.48 -19.19
CA LEU A 418 9.22 21.80 -19.29
C LEU A 418 8.57 21.30 -20.60
N SER A 419 9.38 20.92 -21.59
CA SER A 419 8.93 20.39 -22.90
C SER A 419 8.77 18.87 -22.93
N GLN A 420 9.26 18.15 -21.91
CA GLN A 420 9.17 16.68 -21.84
C GLN A 420 7.90 16.25 -21.12
N ASN A 421 7.26 15.19 -21.63
CA ASN A 421 6.06 14.63 -21.01
C ASN A 421 6.44 13.71 -19.83
N LEU A 422 5.58 13.65 -18.81
CA LEU A 422 5.74 12.73 -17.69
C LEU A 422 5.75 11.26 -18.16
N SER A 423 4.93 10.93 -19.15
CA SER A 423 4.85 9.59 -19.74
C SER A 423 6.18 9.06 -20.29
N ASP A 424 7.11 9.94 -20.65
CA ASP A 424 8.44 9.51 -21.09
C ASP A 424 9.29 9.05 -19.90
N VAL A 425 9.11 9.64 -18.72
CA VAL A 425 9.72 9.17 -17.47
C VAL A 425 9.06 7.87 -17.03
N GLU A 426 7.73 7.77 -17.09
CA GLU A 426 6.97 6.55 -16.77
C GLU A 426 7.43 5.35 -17.62
N LYS A 427 7.56 5.50 -18.95
CA LYS A 427 8.07 4.46 -19.86
C LYS A 427 9.49 3.98 -19.56
N ARG A 428 10.28 4.74 -18.81
CA ARG A 428 11.66 4.40 -18.43
C ARG A 428 11.78 3.96 -16.98
N LEU A 429 10.68 3.93 -16.24
CA LEU A 429 10.62 3.47 -14.86
C LEU A 429 10.39 1.95 -14.84
N SER A 430 11.36 1.22 -14.31
CA SER A 430 11.26 -0.21 -14.00
C SER A 430 11.73 -0.46 -12.56
N GLY A 431 11.48 -1.65 -12.02
CA GLY A 431 11.95 -2.04 -10.68
C GLY A 431 13.45 -1.77 -10.50
N ASP A 432 14.29 -2.19 -11.44
CA ASP A 432 15.75 -2.02 -11.34
C ASP A 432 16.21 -0.58 -11.51
N VAL A 433 15.57 0.20 -12.39
CA VAL A 433 15.86 1.63 -12.52
C VAL A 433 15.47 2.37 -11.24
N PHE A 434 14.33 2.01 -10.62
CA PHE A 434 13.91 2.58 -9.34
C PHE A 434 14.86 2.20 -8.21
N LYS A 435 15.23 0.92 -8.05
CA LYS A 435 16.21 0.45 -7.05
C LYS A 435 17.54 1.18 -7.18
N SER A 436 18.09 1.28 -8.40
CA SER A 436 19.35 1.98 -8.70
C SER A 436 19.27 3.48 -8.39
N MET A 437 18.21 4.15 -8.84
CA MET A 437 17.93 5.55 -8.52
C MET A 437 17.85 5.78 -7.01
N MET A 438 17.13 4.92 -6.30
CA MET A 438 16.94 5.02 -4.85
C MET A 438 18.21 4.74 -4.06
N ALA A 439 19.07 3.81 -4.49
CA ALA A 439 20.39 3.57 -3.88
C ALA A 439 21.30 4.80 -4.06
N LYS A 440 21.35 5.37 -5.27
CA LYS A 440 22.09 6.61 -5.55
C LYS A 440 21.57 7.81 -4.75
N LEU A 441 20.25 7.90 -4.52
CA LEU A 441 19.64 8.99 -3.76
C LEU A 441 20.02 9.01 -2.27
N GLU A 442 20.46 7.87 -1.71
CA GLU A 442 20.94 7.80 -0.31
C GLU A 442 22.33 8.39 -0.12
N SER A 443 23.25 8.06 -1.02
CA SER A 443 24.66 8.48 -0.94
C SER A 443 24.82 9.99 -1.09
N ILE A 444 23.75 10.68 -1.51
CA ILE A 444 23.69 12.13 -1.63
C ILE A 444 23.25 12.75 -0.29
N PRO A 445 24.11 13.55 0.37
CA PRO A 445 23.74 14.26 1.58
C PRO A 445 22.74 15.39 1.27
N PHE A 446 21.88 15.70 2.23
CA PHE A 446 20.98 16.85 2.16
C PHE A 446 21.79 18.16 2.15
N LYS A 447 21.48 19.06 1.21
CA LYS A 447 22.15 20.35 1.03
C LYS A 447 21.11 21.48 1.00
N PRO A 448 21.44 22.69 1.52
CA PRO A 448 20.61 23.86 1.34
C PRO A 448 20.35 24.14 -0.14
N THR A 449 19.08 24.17 -0.51
CA THR A 449 18.61 24.28 -1.90
C THR A 449 17.45 25.28 -1.97
N VAL A 450 17.35 26.03 -3.06
CA VAL A 450 16.15 26.80 -3.39
C VAL A 450 15.12 25.81 -3.91
N VAL A 451 14.05 25.62 -3.16
CA VAL A 451 13.02 24.60 -3.42
C VAL A 451 11.68 25.28 -3.58
N SER A 452 10.96 24.88 -4.64
CA SER A 452 9.59 25.31 -4.95
C SER A 452 8.76 24.05 -5.24
N VAL A 453 7.81 23.71 -4.36
CA VAL A 453 6.98 22.49 -4.47
C VAL A 453 5.51 22.90 -4.40
N PRO A 454 4.63 22.43 -5.32
CA PRO A 454 3.23 22.80 -5.28
C PRO A 454 2.57 22.24 -4.03
N LYS A 455 1.68 23.02 -3.44
CA LYS A 455 0.65 22.49 -2.56
C LYS A 455 -0.31 21.67 -3.41
N PHE A 456 -0.61 20.44 -2.97
CA PHE A 456 -1.57 19.58 -3.67
C PHE A 456 -2.33 18.69 -2.70
N LYS A 457 -3.53 18.31 -3.10
CA LYS A 457 -4.30 17.23 -2.51
C LYS A 457 -4.68 16.28 -3.64
N VAL A 458 -4.70 14.99 -3.35
CA VAL A 458 -5.11 13.96 -4.31
C VAL A 458 -5.91 12.89 -3.57
N ASP A 459 -7.02 12.50 -4.19
CA ASP A 459 -8.01 11.56 -3.67
C ASP A 459 -8.36 10.63 -4.84
N SER A 460 -7.91 9.38 -4.76
CA SER A 460 -8.06 8.39 -5.82
C SER A 460 -8.81 7.18 -5.28
N SER A 461 -9.88 6.80 -5.97
CA SER A 461 -10.68 5.61 -5.69
C SER A 461 -10.53 4.65 -6.85
N LEU A 462 -9.88 3.51 -6.61
CA LEU A 462 -9.45 2.55 -7.62
C LEU A 462 -10.26 1.26 -7.52
N ASP A 463 -10.68 0.74 -8.67
CA ASP A 463 -11.09 -0.66 -8.79
C ASP A 463 -9.84 -1.54 -8.96
N LEU A 464 -9.50 -2.29 -7.91
CA LEU A 464 -8.36 -3.19 -7.95
C LEU A 464 -8.65 -4.42 -8.82
N MET A 465 -9.91 -4.80 -9.05
CA MET A 465 -10.26 -5.90 -9.94
C MET A 465 -9.72 -5.63 -11.36
N SER A 466 -10.05 -4.45 -11.89
CA SER A 466 -9.61 -4.04 -13.22
C SER A 466 -8.09 -3.81 -13.30
N ILE A 467 -7.47 -3.14 -12.32
CA ILE A 467 -6.02 -2.88 -12.37
C ILE A 467 -5.20 -4.17 -12.24
N VAL A 468 -5.62 -5.11 -11.37
CA VAL A 468 -4.92 -6.39 -11.22
C VAL A 468 -5.12 -7.29 -12.44
N ALA A 469 -6.21 -7.16 -13.19
CA ALA A 469 -6.40 -7.93 -14.43
C ALA A 469 -5.33 -7.62 -15.50
N GLU A 470 -4.78 -6.40 -15.54
CA GLU A 470 -3.64 -6.02 -16.38
C GLU A 470 -2.31 -6.67 -15.93
N MET A 471 -2.22 -7.10 -14.66
CA MET A 471 -1.01 -7.73 -14.08
C MET A 471 -1.10 -9.26 -14.09
N ALA A 472 -2.28 -9.80 -13.78
CA ALA A 472 -2.56 -11.22 -13.60
C ALA A 472 -4.03 -11.50 -13.97
N TYR A 473 -4.30 -11.64 -15.28
CA TYR A 473 -5.66 -11.87 -15.78
C TYR A 473 -6.30 -13.10 -15.13
N GLY A 474 -7.47 -12.89 -14.52
CA GLY A 474 -8.30 -13.96 -13.98
C GLY A 474 -7.93 -14.47 -12.59
N ILE A 475 -6.95 -13.87 -11.90
CA ILE A 475 -6.52 -14.27 -10.54
C ILE A 475 -7.62 -14.29 -9.47
N PHE A 476 -8.75 -13.60 -9.72
CA PHE A 476 -9.90 -13.53 -8.83
C PHE A 476 -11.06 -14.47 -9.21
N PHE A 477 -10.93 -15.22 -10.31
CA PHE A 477 -11.89 -16.23 -10.74
C PHE A 477 -11.43 -17.64 -10.29
N ASP A 478 -12.39 -18.49 -9.91
CA ASP A 478 -12.17 -19.86 -9.43
C ASP A 478 -11.09 -20.01 -8.32
N VAL A 479 -11.10 -19.08 -7.37
CA VAL A 479 -10.08 -18.99 -6.30
C VAL A 479 -10.20 -20.10 -5.26
N ASN A 480 -9.11 -20.82 -5.00
CA ASN A 480 -9.03 -21.75 -3.89
C ASN A 480 -8.70 -20.99 -2.59
N LEU A 481 -9.75 -20.59 -1.88
CA LEU A 481 -9.70 -19.91 -0.59
C LEU A 481 -10.11 -20.83 0.58
N CYS A 482 -9.82 -22.14 0.48
CA CYS A 482 -10.17 -23.13 1.52
C CYS A 482 -9.59 -22.82 2.91
N GLY A 483 -8.55 -21.98 3.01
CA GLY A 483 -8.06 -21.50 4.29
C GLY A 483 -8.95 -20.45 4.96
N ILE A 484 -9.91 -19.84 4.25
CA ILE A 484 -10.89 -18.88 4.79
C ILE A 484 -12.17 -19.62 5.23
N SER A 485 -12.65 -20.55 4.41
CA SER A 485 -13.76 -21.46 4.71
C SER A 485 -13.55 -22.76 3.93
N GLU A 486 -13.75 -23.90 4.58
CA GLU A 486 -13.52 -25.24 4.00
C GLU A 486 -14.75 -25.77 3.22
N ASN A 487 -15.95 -25.26 3.53
CA ASN A 487 -17.22 -25.80 3.05
C ASN A 487 -17.94 -24.88 2.05
N GLU A 488 -17.44 -23.67 1.83
CA GLU A 488 -18.09 -22.63 1.01
C GLU A 488 -17.21 -22.28 -0.20
N GLU A 489 -17.81 -22.22 -1.39
CA GLU A 489 -17.12 -21.71 -2.57
C GLU A 489 -17.11 -20.18 -2.54
N LEU A 490 -15.90 -19.62 -2.50
CA LEU A 490 -15.65 -18.18 -2.46
C LEU A 490 -15.09 -17.67 -3.78
N ALA A 491 -15.45 -16.43 -4.12
CA ALA A 491 -14.87 -15.67 -5.21
C ALA A 491 -14.67 -14.22 -4.75
N VAL A 492 -13.62 -13.54 -5.23
CA VAL A 492 -13.46 -12.10 -4.99
C VAL A 492 -14.35 -11.36 -5.97
N SER A 493 -15.51 -10.89 -5.49
CA SER A 493 -16.50 -10.19 -6.32
C SER A 493 -16.17 -8.71 -6.51
N SER A 494 -15.48 -8.09 -5.54
CA SER A 494 -14.97 -6.73 -5.69
C SER A 494 -13.75 -6.50 -4.81
N ALA A 495 -12.81 -5.68 -5.28
CA ALA A 495 -11.63 -5.26 -4.55
C ALA A 495 -11.43 -3.76 -4.77
N ARG A 496 -11.53 -2.95 -3.71
CA ARG A 496 -11.56 -1.49 -3.83
C ARG A 496 -10.52 -0.83 -2.93
N HIS A 497 -9.78 0.12 -3.50
CA HIS A 497 -8.77 0.90 -2.78
C HIS A 497 -9.08 2.38 -2.89
N ARG A 498 -9.10 3.10 -1.76
CA ARG A 498 -9.16 4.56 -1.79
C ARG A 498 -8.01 5.15 -0.98
N ALA A 499 -7.24 6.02 -1.63
CA ALA A 499 -6.12 6.73 -1.03
C ALA A 499 -6.35 8.24 -1.06
N VAL A 500 -6.13 8.89 0.07
CA VAL A 500 -6.17 10.36 0.20
C VAL A 500 -4.81 10.83 0.71
N MET A 501 -4.20 11.77 -0.01
CA MET A 501 -2.93 12.38 0.37
C MET A 501 -3.02 13.90 0.20
N GLU A 502 -2.57 14.62 1.21
CA GLU A 502 -2.49 16.08 1.22
C GLU A 502 -1.05 16.50 1.55
N ILE A 503 -0.47 17.36 0.72
CA ILE A 503 0.83 17.98 0.94
C ILE A 503 0.62 19.48 1.09
N SER A 504 0.76 19.95 2.33
CA SER A 504 0.61 21.34 2.75
C SER A 504 1.93 21.89 3.31
N GLU A 505 1.92 23.11 3.83
CA GLU A 505 3.09 23.76 4.42
C GLU A 505 3.54 23.14 5.76
N GLU A 506 2.70 22.32 6.39
CA GLU A 506 2.87 21.85 7.77
C GLU A 506 4.10 20.97 7.97
N GLY A 507 4.88 21.28 9.01
CA GLY A 507 6.05 20.51 9.42
C GLY A 507 6.15 20.39 10.94
N VAL A 508 7.14 19.63 11.40
CA VAL A 508 7.44 19.42 12.83
C VAL A 508 8.50 20.42 13.32
N GLU A 509 9.61 20.56 12.60
CA GLU A 509 10.68 21.48 12.97
C GLU A 509 10.48 22.81 12.24
N ALA A 510 10.42 23.92 12.99
CA ALA A 510 10.62 25.24 12.39
C ALA A 510 12.08 25.33 11.94
N ALA A 511 12.32 25.50 10.63
CA ALA A 511 13.65 25.47 10.03
C ALA A 511 14.67 26.29 10.84
N ALA A 512 15.60 25.58 11.50
CA ALA A 512 16.52 26.16 12.48
C ALA A 512 17.35 27.29 11.86
N ALA A 513 17.44 28.42 12.58
CA ALA A 513 18.18 29.58 12.13
C ALA A 513 19.64 29.20 11.83
N THR A 514 20.06 29.32 10.57
CA THR A 514 21.43 29.02 10.15
C THR A 514 22.04 30.13 9.32
N ALA A 515 23.32 30.37 9.61
CA ALA A 515 24.08 31.56 9.23
C ALA A 515 24.08 31.89 7.73
N VAL A 516 24.42 33.13 7.43
CA VAL A 516 24.68 33.61 6.07
C VAL A 516 26.00 33.01 5.57
N SER A 517 25.95 31.81 4.99
CA SER A 517 27.03 31.34 4.14
C SER A 517 27.00 32.07 2.80
N LEU A 518 28.14 32.65 2.42
CA LEU A 518 28.35 33.29 1.11
C LEU A 518 28.58 32.24 0.02
N ALA A 519 27.55 31.44 -0.26
CA ALA A 519 27.55 30.51 -1.39
C ALA A 519 27.46 31.31 -2.70
N ARG A 520 28.46 31.18 -3.58
CA ARG A 520 28.48 31.86 -4.90
C ARG A 520 27.51 31.24 -5.92
N THR A 521 27.01 30.04 -5.64
CA THR A 521 26.04 29.31 -6.47
C THR A 521 24.96 28.71 -5.56
N ALA A 522 23.72 28.74 -6.01
CA ALA A 522 22.59 28.11 -5.35
C ALA A 522 22.13 26.89 -6.17
N ASN A 523 21.75 25.81 -5.47
CA ASN A 523 21.04 24.70 -6.10
C ASN A 523 19.56 25.07 -6.22
N PHE A 524 18.89 24.58 -7.27
CA PHE A 524 17.46 24.82 -7.52
C PHE A 524 16.73 23.49 -7.74
N PHE A 525 15.54 23.36 -7.17
CA PHE A 525 14.63 22.23 -7.40
C PHE A 525 13.19 22.73 -7.41
N ASP A 526 12.72 23.08 -8.61
CA ASP A 526 11.41 23.67 -8.85
C ASP A 526 10.49 22.64 -9.52
N VAL A 527 9.39 22.29 -8.84
CA VAL A 527 8.41 21.28 -9.26
C VAL A 527 7.25 21.97 -10.01
N GLN A 528 7.60 22.65 -11.10
CA GLN A 528 6.69 23.48 -11.91
C GLN A 528 6.04 22.74 -13.09
N GLN A 529 6.07 21.40 -13.12
CA GLN A 529 5.55 20.58 -14.22
C GLN A 529 5.08 19.22 -13.70
N PRO A 530 4.30 18.43 -14.47
CA PRO A 530 3.83 17.11 -14.04
C PRO A 530 4.97 16.21 -13.51
N PHE A 531 4.69 15.48 -12.44
CA PHE A 531 5.68 14.73 -11.67
C PHE A 531 5.14 13.43 -11.09
N ILE A 532 6.03 12.44 -10.93
CA ILE A 532 5.78 11.23 -10.13
C ILE A 532 6.28 11.53 -8.71
N PHE A 533 5.55 11.07 -7.70
CA PHE A 533 5.99 11.10 -6.31
C PHE A 533 5.94 9.71 -5.68
N VAL A 534 6.85 9.47 -4.73
CA VAL A 534 6.89 8.27 -3.90
C VAL A 534 7.17 8.67 -2.46
N VAL A 535 6.35 8.24 -1.52
CA VAL A 535 6.67 8.29 -0.10
C VAL A 535 7.34 6.98 0.28
N VAL A 536 8.54 7.05 0.88
CA VAL A 536 9.26 5.87 1.37
C VAL A 536 9.51 5.99 2.88
N ASN A 537 9.58 4.85 3.57
CA ASN A 537 9.98 4.76 4.98
C ASN A 537 11.49 4.51 5.14
N GLU A 538 11.95 4.30 6.38
CA GLU A 538 13.34 3.92 6.71
C GLU A 538 13.82 2.65 5.99
N LYS A 539 12.94 1.68 5.81
CA LYS A 539 13.19 0.40 5.10
C LYS A 539 13.11 0.55 3.57
N ARG A 540 12.80 1.76 3.11
CA ARG A 540 12.90 2.30 1.75
C ARG A 540 12.03 1.68 0.66
N PHE A 541 11.07 0.84 1.04
CA PHE A 541 10.00 0.43 0.12
C PHE A 541 8.95 1.55 -0.02
N PRO A 542 8.24 1.63 -1.18
CA PRO A 542 7.15 2.57 -1.38
C PRO A 542 5.97 2.36 -0.41
N ILE A 543 5.59 3.43 0.29
CA ILE A 543 4.41 3.49 1.17
C ILE A 543 3.23 4.12 0.42
N PHE A 544 3.48 5.20 -0.31
CA PHE A 544 2.56 5.81 -1.26
C PHE A 544 3.29 6.05 -2.57
N MET A 545 2.57 5.94 -3.67
CA MET A 545 3.08 6.25 -5.01
C MET A 545 1.97 6.90 -5.83
N GLY A 546 2.34 7.76 -6.78
CA GLY A 546 1.37 8.47 -7.58
C GLY A 546 1.99 9.49 -8.53
N ARG A 547 1.12 10.18 -9.26
CA ARG A 547 1.50 11.29 -10.16
C ARG A 547 0.56 12.48 -9.98
N ILE A 548 1.11 13.66 -10.19
CA ILE A 548 0.36 14.92 -10.26
C ILE A 548 0.55 15.52 -11.64
N HIS A 549 -0.54 15.63 -12.39
CA HIS A 549 -0.63 16.40 -13.64
C HIS A 549 -1.21 17.80 -13.41
N ASN A 550 -2.10 17.97 -12.43
CA ASN A 550 -2.67 19.25 -12.04
C ASN A 550 -2.76 19.38 -10.50
N PRO A 551 -1.92 20.20 -9.85
CA PRO A 551 -1.99 20.41 -8.39
C PRO A 551 -3.29 21.02 -7.84
N GLN A 552 -4.18 21.56 -8.70
CA GLN A 552 -5.44 22.20 -8.29
C GLN A 552 -6.69 21.31 -8.45
N ALA A 553 -6.54 20.08 -8.94
CA ALA A 553 -7.65 19.18 -9.27
C ALA A 553 -8.34 18.56 -8.04
#